data_AF-A0A1Q7CEC6-F1
#
_entry.id   AF-A0A1Q7CEC6-F1
#
_cell.length_a   1.000
_cell.length_b   1.000
_cell.length_c   1.000
_cell.angle_alpha   90.00
_cell.angle_beta   90.00
_cell.angle_gamma   90.00
#
_symmetry.space_group_name_H-M   'P 1'
#
loop_
_entity.id
_entity.type
_entity.pdbx_description
1 polymer ?
#
loop_
_entity_poly.entity_id
_entity_poly.type
_entity_poly.pdbx_seq_one_letter_code
_entity_poly.pdbx_strand_id
1 'polypeptide(L)'
;MAGALRPVVLLMLFASLLFVVDGVFDGVYPGGPAWFTGRYNNLAEISYIFAIVNTVVAVMVARGSERSLQSRIGLSVFFLIERPVTAFALGPKPVESIVTHLATAGVELLILVTALRVWRLGNTAPDVDTLFSLESSSSSSAKPEQDSEATRRNRNAVATRNAWLIGGVTIALAIALVVDGIYEGYVPGGKAWTASSDGSGWIVYLFAAVALVVGARAMRGGKVALRALIAIALILFLERSFTPFSMREQDPIVLALHAVGAFVSLAVALVTASVIRGGPSPHRASVPKLEAA
;
A
#
# COMPACT_ATOMS: atom_id res chain seq x y z
N MET A 1 -8.36 -13.74 15.52
CA MET A 1 -8.59 -12.66 14.53
C MET A 1 -8.73 -11.25 15.14
N ALA A 2 -9.47 -11.08 16.26
CA ALA A 2 -9.74 -9.76 16.85
C ALA A 2 -8.50 -8.88 17.12
N GLY A 3 -7.40 -9.44 17.63
CA GLY A 3 -6.16 -8.68 17.86
C GLY A 3 -5.46 -8.21 16.58
N ALA A 4 -5.58 -8.96 15.48
CA ALA A 4 -4.98 -8.61 14.19
C ALA A 4 -5.78 -7.55 13.42
N LEU A 5 -7.07 -7.38 13.73
CA LEU A 5 -7.95 -6.37 13.13
C LEU A 5 -7.82 -5.00 13.80
N ARG A 6 -7.34 -4.92 15.05
CA ARG A 6 -7.20 -3.66 15.79
C ARG A 6 -6.40 -2.59 15.03
N PRO A 7 -5.22 -2.88 14.45
CA PRO A 7 -4.47 -1.88 13.68
C PRO A 7 -5.23 -1.39 12.45
N VAL A 8 -5.95 -2.28 11.77
CA VAL A 8 -6.78 -1.94 10.59
C VAL A 8 -7.88 -0.95 11.01
N VAL A 9 -8.62 -1.27 12.08
CA VAL A 9 -9.71 -0.43 12.57
C VAL A 9 -9.20 0.94 13.04
N LEU A 10 -8.09 0.99 13.79
CA LEU A 10 -7.51 2.26 14.23
C LEU A 10 -7.09 3.15 13.07
N LEU A 11 -6.44 2.58 12.06
CA LEU A 11 -6.07 3.32 10.86
C LEU A 11 -7.31 3.78 10.08
N MET A 12 -8.38 2.97 10.03
CA MET A 12 -9.64 3.39 9.41
C MET A 12 -10.27 4.57 10.14
N LEU A 13 -10.31 4.56 11.48
CA LEU A 13 -10.82 5.70 12.25
C LEU A 13 -9.98 6.96 12.00
N PHE A 14 -8.66 6.80 11.88
CA PHE A 14 -7.77 7.90 11.51
C PHE A 14 -8.06 8.40 10.08
N ALA A 15 -8.26 7.51 9.10
CA ALA A 15 -8.65 7.88 7.75
C ALA A 15 -10.01 8.61 7.72
N SER A 16 -10.98 8.20 8.55
CA SER A 16 -12.25 8.93 8.69
C SER A 16 -12.05 10.35 9.18
N LEU A 17 -11.12 10.59 10.11
CA LEU A 17 -10.76 11.94 10.54
C LEU A 17 -10.19 12.73 9.37
N LEU A 18 -9.27 12.13 8.60
CA LEU A 18 -8.68 12.79 7.43
C LEU A 18 -9.71 13.14 6.36
N PHE A 19 -10.71 12.28 6.10
CA PHE A 19 -11.83 12.62 5.20
C PHE A 19 -12.65 13.82 5.68
N VAL A 20 -12.80 14.00 7.01
CA VAL A 20 -13.44 15.21 7.56
C VAL A 20 -12.55 16.43 7.34
N VAL A 21 -11.24 16.30 7.57
CA VAL A 21 -10.28 17.39 7.33
C VAL A 21 -10.23 17.77 5.85
N ASP A 22 -10.28 16.80 4.93
CA ASP A 22 -10.38 17.01 3.48
C ASP A 22 -11.59 17.91 3.16
N GLY A 23 -12.76 17.59 3.72
CA GLY A 23 -13.98 18.38 3.52
C GLY A 23 -13.87 19.80 4.05
N VAL A 24 -13.23 19.99 5.20
CA VAL A 24 -13.01 21.31 5.80
C VAL A 24 -12.07 22.14 4.91
N PHE A 25 -10.94 21.59 4.48
CA PHE A 25 -10.00 22.30 3.62
C PHE A 25 -10.49 22.50 2.19
N ASP A 26 -11.43 21.67 1.74
CA ASP A 26 -12.19 21.91 0.51
C ASP A 26 -13.25 23.01 0.67
N GLY A 27 -13.35 23.63 1.85
CA GLY A 27 -14.23 24.77 2.10
C GLY A 27 -15.65 24.41 2.49
N VAL A 28 -15.91 23.15 2.85
CA VAL A 28 -17.25 22.63 3.17
C VAL A 28 -17.52 22.75 4.67
N TYR A 29 -17.62 23.97 5.18
CA TYR A 29 -17.96 24.25 6.59
C TYR A 29 -18.89 25.46 6.67
N PRO A 30 -19.68 25.67 7.74
CA PRO A 30 -20.60 26.82 7.82
C PRO A 30 -19.92 28.16 7.49
N GLY A 31 -20.39 28.82 6.42
CA GLY A 31 -19.83 30.09 5.94
C GLY A 31 -18.58 29.97 5.04
N GLY A 32 -18.16 28.73 4.71
CA GLY A 32 -17.05 28.44 3.80
C GLY A 32 -17.43 28.57 2.32
N PRO A 33 -16.42 28.65 1.44
CA PRO A 33 -16.63 28.93 0.00
C PRO A 33 -17.40 27.82 -0.73
N ALA A 34 -17.39 26.59 -0.19
CA ALA A 34 -18.09 25.43 -0.75
C ALA A 34 -19.32 25.01 0.08
N TRP A 35 -19.75 25.83 1.05
CA TRP A 35 -20.86 25.51 1.95
C TRP A 35 -22.23 25.70 1.31
N PHE A 36 -22.87 24.63 0.85
CA PHE A 36 -24.27 24.63 0.39
C PHE A 36 -24.62 25.80 -0.55
N THR A 37 -23.66 26.25 -1.38
CA THR A 37 -23.85 27.45 -2.21
C THR A 37 -24.67 27.16 -3.47
N GLY A 38 -24.94 25.89 -3.79
CA GLY A 38 -25.68 25.45 -4.98
C GLY A 38 -25.06 25.88 -6.32
N ARG A 39 -23.92 26.60 -6.29
CA ARG A 39 -23.28 27.24 -7.45
C ARG A 39 -22.12 26.46 -8.05
N TYR A 40 -21.78 25.32 -7.45
CA TYR A 40 -20.80 24.42 -8.01
C TYR A 40 -21.33 23.00 -7.93
N ASN A 41 -21.11 22.23 -8.99
CA ASN A 41 -21.13 20.76 -9.00
C ASN A 41 -20.03 20.21 -8.05
N ASN A 42 -20.03 20.65 -6.79
CA ASN A 42 -18.93 20.48 -5.87
C ASN A 42 -19.08 19.12 -5.19
N LEU A 43 -18.39 18.12 -5.73
CA LEU A 43 -18.25 16.78 -5.14
C LEU A 43 -17.49 16.82 -3.79
N ALA A 44 -17.04 17.99 -3.32
CA ALA A 44 -16.30 18.16 -2.07
C ALA A 44 -17.08 17.69 -0.83
N GLU A 45 -18.41 17.83 -0.82
CA GLU A 45 -19.29 17.34 0.26
C GLU A 45 -19.24 15.81 0.42
N ILE A 46 -18.85 15.10 -0.65
CA ILE A 46 -18.73 13.63 -0.65
C ILE A 46 -17.62 13.17 0.31
N SER A 47 -16.62 14.00 0.61
CA SER A 47 -15.60 13.67 1.62
C SER A 47 -16.21 13.31 2.99
N TYR A 48 -17.26 14.00 3.44
CA TYR A 48 -17.97 13.66 4.66
C TYR A 48 -18.76 12.35 4.54
N ILE A 49 -19.36 12.09 3.38
CA ILE A 49 -20.02 10.81 3.10
C ILE A 49 -18.99 9.68 3.18
N PHE A 50 -17.78 9.87 2.64
CA PHE A 50 -16.68 8.92 2.73
C PHE A 50 -16.21 8.70 4.17
N ALA A 51 -16.11 9.75 4.98
CA ALA A 51 -15.83 9.61 6.41
C ALA A 51 -16.87 8.73 7.12
N ILE A 52 -18.16 8.94 6.83
CA ILE A 52 -19.26 8.16 7.42
C ILE A 52 -19.19 6.70 6.95
N VAL A 53 -19.11 6.47 5.63
CA VAL A 53 -19.04 5.12 5.04
C VAL A 53 -17.84 4.37 5.59
N ASN A 54 -16.67 5.00 5.63
CA ASN A 54 -15.46 4.39 6.15
C ASN A 54 -15.59 4.03 7.64
N THR A 55 -16.23 4.89 8.44
CA THR A 55 -16.50 4.62 9.86
C THR A 55 -17.47 3.46 10.04
N VAL A 56 -18.54 3.38 9.24
CA VAL A 56 -19.48 2.25 9.26
C VAL A 56 -18.75 0.95 8.94
N VAL A 57 -17.94 0.94 7.88
CA VAL A 57 -17.14 -0.24 7.52
C VAL A 57 -16.13 -0.55 8.62
N ALA A 58 -15.54 0.43 9.31
CA ALA A 58 -14.64 0.20 10.44
C ALA A 58 -15.34 -0.56 11.57
N VAL A 59 -16.57 -0.17 11.90
CA VAL A 59 -17.40 -0.87 12.90
C VAL A 59 -17.72 -2.29 12.44
N MET A 60 -18.04 -2.49 11.16
CA MET A 60 -18.30 -3.82 10.61
C MET A 60 -17.04 -4.71 10.61
N VAL A 61 -15.85 -4.14 10.35
CA VAL A 61 -14.56 -4.84 10.42
C VAL A 61 -14.21 -5.17 11.86
N ALA A 62 -14.48 -4.27 12.81
CA ALA A 62 -14.29 -4.51 14.24
C ALA A 62 -15.14 -5.68 14.76
N ARG A 63 -16.33 -5.90 14.16
CA ARG A 63 -17.20 -7.07 14.44
C ARG A 63 -16.69 -8.38 13.86
N GLY A 64 -15.60 -8.37 13.08
CA GLY A 64 -14.86 -9.58 12.70
C GLY A 64 -15.46 -10.40 11.55
N SER A 65 -16.35 -9.82 10.73
CA SER A 65 -16.87 -10.52 9.54
C SER A 65 -15.84 -10.54 8.41
N GLU A 66 -15.72 -11.66 7.70
CA GLU A 66 -14.86 -11.73 6.51
C GLU A 66 -15.37 -10.80 5.40
N ARG A 67 -16.70 -10.69 5.24
CA ARG A 67 -17.33 -9.82 4.25
C ARG A 67 -16.98 -8.35 4.48
N SER A 68 -16.90 -7.91 5.74
CA SER A 68 -16.53 -6.53 6.05
C SER A 68 -15.06 -6.24 5.75
N LEU A 69 -14.18 -7.22 5.91
CA LEU A 69 -12.77 -7.10 5.52
C LEU A 69 -12.59 -7.02 3.99
N GLN A 70 -13.37 -7.79 3.22
CA GLN A 70 -13.40 -7.69 1.76
C GLN A 70 -13.95 -6.33 1.29
N SER A 71 -15.05 -5.87 1.89
CA SER A 71 -15.59 -4.52 1.64
C SER A 71 -14.54 -3.44 1.91
N ARG A 72 -13.73 -3.60 2.97
CA ARG A 72 -12.66 -2.64 3.26
C ARG A 72 -11.54 -2.66 2.22
N ILE A 73 -11.14 -3.84 1.73
CA ILE A 73 -10.13 -3.95 0.66
C ILE A 73 -10.63 -3.20 -0.59
N GLY A 74 -11.89 -3.44 -0.99
CA GLY A 74 -12.49 -2.74 -2.14
C GLY A 74 -12.56 -1.23 -1.93
N LEU A 75 -12.99 -0.79 -0.75
CA LEU A 75 -13.08 0.63 -0.41
C LEU A 75 -11.71 1.33 -0.41
N SER A 76 -10.66 0.64 0.05
CA SER A 76 -9.30 1.21 0.05
C SER A 76 -8.75 1.39 -1.37
N VAL A 77 -9.05 0.46 -2.28
CA VAL A 77 -8.67 0.61 -3.70
C VAL A 77 -9.38 1.80 -4.33
N PHE A 78 -10.67 1.97 -4.03
CA PHE A 78 -11.43 3.13 -4.51
C PHE A 78 -10.79 4.44 -4.03
N PHE A 79 -10.52 4.59 -2.74
CA PHE A 79 -9.94 5.83 -2.20
C PHE A 79 -8.51 6.09 -2.64
N LEU A 80 -7.70 5.06 -2.91
CA LEU A 80 -6.37 5.24 -3.48
C LEU A 80 -6.36 5.92 -4.84
N ILE A 81 -7.42 5.73 -5.62
CA ILE A 81 -7.59 6.33 -6.94
C ILE A 81 -8.30 7.67 -6.78
N GLU A 82 -9.39 7.67 -6.03
CA GLU A 82 -10.28 8.81 -5.97
C GLU A 82 -9.67 10.00 -5.21
N ARG A 83 -8.88 9.78 -4.14
CA ARG A 83 -8.28 10.87 -3.37
C ARG A 83 -7.27 11.70 -4.20
N PRO A 84 -6.27 11.12 -4.88
CA PRO A 84 -5.42 11.89 -5.78
C PRO A 84 -6.23 12.55 -6.91
N VAL A 85 -7.16 11.83 -7.56
CA VAL A 85 -7.96 12.41 -8.64
C VAL A 85 -8.73 13.64 -8.16
N THR A 86 -9.37 13.57 -6.99
CA THR A 86 -10.14 14.68 -6.41
C THR A 86 -9.25 15.87 -6.03
N ALA A 87 -8.02 15.63 -5.55
CA ALA A 87 -7.08 16.70 -5.21
C ALA A 87 -6.67 17.56 -6.41
N PHE A 88 -6.73 17.02 -7.63
CA PHE A 88 -6.16 17.68 -8.82
C PHE A 88 -7.12 17.89 -9.97
N ALA A 89 -8.11 17.02 -10.15
CA ALA A 89 -9.04 17.07 -11.28
C ALA A 89 -10.26 17.96 -11.02
N LEU A 90 -10.58 18.28 -9.76
CA LEU A 90 -11.80 19.02 -9.40
C LEU A 90 -11.56 20.53 -9.18
N GLY A 91 -10.56 21.07 -9.87
CA GLY A 91 -10.24 22.49 -9.86
C GLY A 91 -9.15 22.88 -8.85
N PRO A 92 -8.72 24.15 -8.88
CA PRO A 92 -7.64 24.64 -8.03
C PRO A 92 -8.05 24.58 -6.55
N LYS A 93 -7.23 23.90 -5.75
CA LYS A 93 -7.40 23.73 -4.31
C LYS A 93 -6.22 24.36 -3.55
N PRO A 94 -6.44 24.84 -2.32
CA PRO A 94 -5.34 25.28 -1.47
C PRO A 94 -4.37 24.12 -1.21
N VAL A 95 -3.08 24.44 -1.00
CA VAL A 95 -2.01 23.43 -0.82
C VAL A 95 -2.33 22.51 0.37
N GLU A 96 -2.94 23.06 1.42
CA GLU A 96 -3.37 22.30 2.59
C GLU A 96 -4.39 21.22 2.23
N SER A 97 -5.36 21.53 1.37
CA SER A 97 -6.32 20.54 0.88
C SER A 97 -5.61 19.44 0.08
N ILE A 98 -4.75 19.83 -0.87
CA ILE A 98 -3.98 18.89 -1.71
C ILE A 98 -3.18 17.92 -0.84
N VAL A 99 -2.44 18.43 0.14
CA VAL A 99 -1.64 17.63 1.07
C VAL A 99 -2.51 16.66 1.86
N THR A 100 -3.71 17.08 2.25
CA THR A 100 -4.60 16.24 3.07
C THR A 100 -5.18 15.09 2.25
N HIS A 101 -5.63 15.34 1.01
CA HIS A 101 -6.10 14.27 0.11
C HIS A 101 -5.01 13.23 -0.15
N LEU A 102 -3.77 13.67 -0.37
CA LEU A 102 -2.62 12.80 -0.57
C LEU A 102 -2.26 12.00 0.70
N ALA A 103 -2.32 12.64 1.87
CA ALA A 103 -2.13 11.98 3.15
C ALA A 103 -3.22 10.91 3.39
N THR A 104 -4.48 11.22 3.05
CA THR A 104 -5.60 10.26 3.08
C THR A 104 -5.30 9.08 2.18
N ALA A 105 -4.83 9.30 0.94
CA ALA A 105 -4.42 8.23 0.03
C ALA A 105 -3.28 7.36 0.60
N GLY A 106 -2.27 7.99 1.23
CA GLY A 106 -1.18 7.28 1.88
C GLY A 106 -1.63 6.40 3.05
N VAL A 107 -2.54 6.89 3.88
CA VAL A 107 -3.15 6.11 4.97
C VAL A 107 -4.00 4.97 4.42
N GLU A 108 -4.78 5.22 3.37
CA GLU A 108 -5.57 4.22 2.67
C GLU A 108 -4.69 3.09 2.09
N LEU A 109 -3.49 3.42 1.59
CA LEU A 109 -2.50 2.42 1.18
C LEU A 109 -2.05 1.53 2.33
N LEU A 110 -1.74 2.14 3.47
CA LEU A 110 -1.32 1.42 4.67
C LEU A 110 -2.43 0.50 5.18
N ILE A 111 -3.68 0.98 5.16
CA ILE A 111 -4.84 0.19 5.52
C ILE A 111 -5.01 -0.99 4.56
N LEU A 112 -4.93 -0.76 3.25
CA LEU A 112 -5.04 -1.82 2.24
C LEU A 112 -4.00 -2.92 2.48
N VAL A 113 -2.72 -2.55 2.66
CA VAL A 113 -1.64 -3.52 2.92
C VAL A 113 -1.91 -4.30 4.21
N THR A 114 -2.36 -3.63 5.26
CA THR A 114 -2.65 -4.27 6.56
C THR A 114 -3.88 -5.18 6.47
N ALA A 115 -4.96 -4.73 5.82
CA ALA A 115 -6.17 -5.50 5.60
C ALA A 115 -5.91 -6.75 4.74
N LEU A 116 -5.14 -6.62 3.66
CA LEU A 116 -4.69 -7.76 2.85
C LEU A 116 -3.86 -8.75 3.67
N ARG A 117 -2.99 -8.26 4.56
CA ARG A 117 -2.21 -9.12 5.46
C ARG A 117 -3.13 -9.91 6.38
N VAL A 118 -4.11 -9.26 7.01
CA VAL A 118 -5.06 -9.90 7.93
C VAL A 118 -5.98 -10.88 7.19
N TRP A 119 -6.52 -10.49 6.04
CA TRP A 119 -7.42 -11.33 5.24
C TRP A 119 -6.72 -12.64 4.86
N ARG A 120 -5.50 -12.52 4.36
CA ARG A 120 -4.73 -13.69 3.98
C ARG A 120 -4.26 -14.50 5.20
N LEU A 121 -4.06 -13.91 6.39
CA LEU A 121 -3.80 -14.67 7.63
C LEU A 121 -5.02 -15.51 8.02
N GLY A 122 -6.23 -14.96 7.85
CA GLY A 122 -7.49 -15.67 8.07
C GLY A 122 -7.69 -16.84 7.09
N ASN A 123 -7.35 -16.65 5.81
CA ASN A 123 -7.45 -17.71 4.80
C ASN A 123 -6.34 -18.79 4.89
N THR A 124 -5.24 -18.53 5.59
CA THR A 124 -4.16 -19.52 5.80
C THR A 124 -4.30 -20.32 7.10
N ALA A 125 -5.38 -20.12 7.88
CA ALA A 125 -5.64 -20.85 9.12
C ALA A 125 -6.85 -21.81 9.06
N PRO A 126 -6.93 -22.77 8.12
CA PRO A 126 -7.92 -23.83 8.18
C PRO A 126 -7.33 -25.03 8.93
N ASP A 127 -7.08 -24.94 10.24
CA ASP A 127 -6.82 -26.14 11.09
C ASP A 127 -6.57 -25.79 12.57
N VAL A 128 -7.57 -25.20 13.23
CA VAL A 128 -7.58 -25.16 14.71
C VAL A 128 -8.41 -26.33 15.25
N ASP A 129 -9.38 -26.84 14.48
CA ASP A 129 -10.21 -27.99 14.88
C ASP A 129 -9.45 -29.32 14.85
N THR A 130 -8.35 -29.42 14.08
CA THR A 130 -7.43 -30.58 14.11
C THR A 130 -6.43 -30.54 15.27
N LEU A 131 -6.20 -29.37 15.87
CA LEU A 131 -5.36 -29.25 17.08
C LEU A 131 -6.11 -29.63 18.36
N PHE A 132 -7.46 -29.63 18.34
CA PHE A 132 -8.31 -30.07 19.45
C PHE A 132 -8.95 -31.45 19.27
N SER A 133 -8.74 -32.12 18.13
CA SER A 133 -9.17 -33.51 17.92
C SER A 133 -8.16 -34.55 18.42
N LEU A 134 -7.04 -34.14 19.03
CA LEU A 134 -5.98 -35.04 19.50
C LEU A 134 -6.21 -35.66 20.89
N GLU A 135 -7.36 -35.48 21.52
CA GLU A 135 -7.66 -36.10 22.84
C GLU A 135 -8.49 -37.39 22.74
N SER A 136 -8.85 -37.87 21.54
CA SER A 136 -9.57 -39.16 21.40
C SER A 136 -9.15 -39.96 20.17
N SER A 137 -8.02 -40.66 20.26
CA SER A 137 -7.91 -42.09 19.90
C SER A 137 -6.43 -42.51 19.89
N SER A 138 -6.15 -43.56 20.65
CA SER A 138 -4.94 -44.32 20.52
C SER A 138 -4.88 -45.04 19.17
N SER A 139 -3.65 -45.19 18.67
CA SER A 139 -3.22 -46.03 17.55
C SER A 139 -3.59 -45.58 16.12
N SER A 140 -2.62 -45.00 15.41
CA SER A 140 -1.88 -45.76 14.40
C SER A 140 -0.64 -44.97 13.94
N SER A 141 0.44 -45.70 13.70
CA SER A 141 1.68 -45.22 13.11
C SER A 141 1.42 -44.62 11.71
N ALA A 142 1.68 -43.32 11.53
CA ALA A 142 1.66 -42.67 10.21
C ALA A 142 2.83 -41.66 10.02
N LYS A 143 3.85 -42.14 9.31
CA LYS A 143 4.79 -41.48 8.37
C LYS A 143 5.23 -40.00 8.58
N PRO A 144 6.56 -39.72 8.68
CA PRO A 144 7.13 -38.35 8.70
C PRO A 144 7.08 -37.55 7.37
N GLU A 145 6.52 -38.12 6.31
CA GLU A 145 6.61 -37.58 4.94
C GLU A 145 5.54 -36.51 4.63
N GLN A 146 4.39 -36.53 5.32
CA GLN A 146 3.28 -35.60 5.05
C GLN A 146 3.53 -34.18 5.58
N ASP A 147 4.12 -34.05 6.78
CA ASP A 147 4.39 -32.76 7.41
C ASP A 147 5.45 -31.94 6.65
N SER A 148 6.43 -32.62 6.06
CA SER A 148 7.49 -31.96 5.30
C SER A 148 6.99 -31.44 3.94
N GLU A 149 6.02 -32.11 3.32
CA GLU A 149 5.40 -31.66 2.07
C GLU A 149 4.41 -30.50 2.30
N ALA A 150 3.59 -30.57 3.36
CA ALA A 150 2.68 -29.49 3.76
C ALA A 150 3.44 -28.20 4.13
N THR A 151 4.52 -28.33 4.91
CA THR A 151 5.39 -27.20 5.28
C THR A 151 6.06 -26.59 4.05
N ARG A 152 6.51 -27.43 3.10
CA ARG A 152 7.12 -26.97 1.83
C ARG A 152 6.10 -26.25 0.94
N ARG A 153 4.87 -26.76 0.81
CA ARG A 153 3.78 -26.10 0.08
C ARG A 153 3.43 -24.74 0.69
N ASN A 154 3.32 -24.67 2.01
CA ASN A 154 2.95 -23.43 2.71
C ASN A 154 4.05 -22.36 2.56
N ARG A 155 5.32 -22.77 2.65
CA ARG A 155 6.49 -21.90 2.43
C ARG A 155 6.56 -21.38 0.98
N ASN A 156 6.25 -22.24 0.01
CA ASN A 156 6.15 -21.84 -1.39
C ASN A 156 4.98 -20.88 -1.64
N ALA A 157 3.82 -21.10 -1.01
CA ALA A 157 2.67 -20.20 -1.12
C ALA A 157 2.96 -18.80 -0.56
N VAL A 158 3.63 -18.71 0.60
CA VAL A 158 4.05 -17.43 1.19
C VAL A 158 5.08 -16.73 0.31
N ALA A 159 6.05 -17.46 -0.25
CA ALA A 159 7.05 -16.90 -1.17
C ALA A 159 6.39 -16.34 -2.45
N THR A 160 5.49 -17.10 -3.07
CA THR A 160 4.74 -16.68 -4.27
C THR A 160 3.88 -15.46 -3.98
N ARG A 161 3.18 -15.45 -2.85
CA ARG A 161 2.30 -14.34 -2.44
C ARG A 161 3.07 -13.05 -2.16
N ASN A 162 4.25 -13.14 -1.55
CA ASN A 162 5.14 -12.01 -1.32
C ASN A 162 5.75 -11.51 -2.62
N ALA A 163 6.10 -12.41 -3.54
CA ALA A 163 6.55 -12.04 -4.88
C ALA A 163 5.49 -11.24 -5.64
N TRP A 164 4.22 -11.68 -5.62
CA TRP A 164 3.12 -10.93 -6.24
C TRP A 164 2.89 -9.55 -5.65
N LEU A 165 3.05 -9.39 -4.33
CA LEU A 165 2.97 -8.07 -3.70
C LEU A 165 4.11 -7.15 -4.15
N ILE A 166 5.36 -7.65 -4.12
CA ILE A 166 6.50 -6.88 -4.60
C ILE A 166 6.27 -6.46 -6.06
N GLY A 167 5.86 -7.41 -6.91
CA GLY A 167 5.57 -7.14 -8.31
C GLY A 167 4.48 -6.08 -8.48
N GLY A 168 3.33 -6.24 -7.82
CA GLY A 168 2.20 -5.32 -7.94
C GLY A 168 2.53 -3.89 -7.52
N VAL A 169 3.20 -3.70 -6.38
CA VAL A 169 3.55 -2.36 -5.90
C VAL A 169 4.68 -1.75 -6.75
N THR A 170 5.59 -2.56 -7.29
CA THR A 170 6.64 -2.08 -8.22
C THR A 170 6.05 -1.68 -9.58
N ILE A 171 5.03 -2.37 -10.07
CA ILE A 171 4.28 -1.97 -11.28
C ILE A 171 3.57 -0.64 -11.03
N ALA A 172 2.91 -0.48 -9.89
CA ALA A 172 2.27 0.79 -9.53
C ALA A 172 3.29 1.94 -9.51
N LEU A 173 4.51 1.71 -8.99
CA LEU A 173 5.58 2.70 -9.01
C LEU A 173 5.98 3.07 -10.44
N ALA A 174 6.16 2.07 -11.30
CA ALA A 174 6.52 2.29 -12.69
C ALA A 174 5.44 3.09 -13.44
N ILE A 175 4.17 2.80 -13.19
CA ILE A 175 3.05 3.56 -13.76
C ILE A 175 3.10 5.02 -13.30
N ALA A 176 3.29 5.27 -12.00
CA ALA A 176 3.37 6.63 -11.47
C ALA A 176 4.50 7.44 -12.15
N LEU A 177 5.69 6.84 -12.29
CA LEU A 177 6.82 7.47 -12.96
C LEU A 177 6.58 7.71 -14.46
N VAL A 178 5.90 6.79 -15.15
CA VAL A 178 5.56 6.95 -16.57
C VAL A 178 4.54 8.07 -16.76
N VAL A 179 3.50 8.11 -15.93
CA VAL A 179 2.47 9.17 -15.99
C VAL A 179 3.09 10.54 -15.74
N ASP A 180 4.00 10.63 -14.77
CA ASP A 180 4.77 11.83 -14.49
C ASP A 180 5.55 12.34 -15.71
N GLY A 181 6.33 11.48 -16.36
CA GLY A 181 7.06 11.87 -17.58
C GLY A 181 6.15 12.26 -18.74
N ILE A 182 5.01 11.57 -18.92
CA ILE A 182 4.03 11.89 -19.96
C ILE A 182 3.43 13.27 -19.69
N TYR A 183 3.04 13.53 -18.44
CA TYR A 183 2.43 14.78 -18.04
C TYR A 183 3.38 15.96 -18.27
N GLU A 184 4.67 15.80 -17.91
CA GLU A 184 5.68 16.81 -18.17
C GLU A 184 6.01 17.00 -19.67
N GLY A 185 5.43 16.20 -20.56
CA GLY A 185 5.55 16.33 -22.01
C GLY A 185 6.73 15.58 -22.62
N TYR A 186 7.37 14.65 -21.89
CA TYR A 186 8.46 13.81 -22.41
C TYR A 186 7.94 12.62 -23.21
N VAL A 187 7.10 12.88 -24.20
CA VAL A 187 6.58 11.86 -25.13
C VAL A 187 7.28 11.94 -26.49
N PRO A 188 7.21 10.89 -27.33
CA PRO A 188 7.66 10.99 -28.72
C PRO A 188 6.97 12.17 -29.43
N GLY A 189 7.75 13.09 -29.98
CA GLY A 189 7.24 14.33 -30.60
C GLY A 189 6.91 15.47 -29.62
N GLY A 190 7.16 15.28 -28.32
CA GLY A 190 7.03 16.29 -27.27
C GLY A 190 8.35 17.03 -26.99
N LYS A 191 8.65 17.26 -25.71
CA LYS A 191 9.91 17.90 -25.28
C LYS A 191 11.13 17.12 -25.75
N ALA A 192 12.25 17.80 -25.96
CA ALA A 192 13.52 17.19 -26.34
C ALA A 192 14.10 16.37 -25.18
N TRP A 193 14.51 15.13 -25.45
CA TRP A 193 15.13 14.25 -24.45
C TRP A 193 16.62 14.51 -24.46
N THR A 194 17.12 15.22 -23.44
CA THR A 194 18.53 15.62 -23.37
C THR A 194 19.08 15.35 -21.97
N ALA A 195 20.40 15.51 -21.80
CA ALA A 195 21.05 15.38 -20.50
C ALA A 195 21.21 16.73 -19.78
N SER A 196 20.73 17.84 -20.35
CA SER A 196 20.70 19.13 -19.66
C SER A 196 19.61 19.14 -18.59
N SER A 197 19.76 20.00 -17.58
CA SER A 197 18.78 20.16 -16.48
C SER A 197 17.35 20.32 -16.97
N ASP A 198 17.17 21.06 -18.06
CA ASP A 198 15.86 21.48 -18.55
C ASP A 198 15.20 20.41 -19.46
N GLY A 199 15.98 19.41 -19.89
CA GLY A 199 15.51 18.34 -20.78
C GLY A 199 15.74 16.94 -20.23
N SER A 200 16.14 16.79 -18.96
CA SER A 200 16.43 15.50 -18.33
C SER A 200 15.22 14.78 -17.74
N GLY A 201 14.02 15.36 -17.78
CA GLY A 201 12.84 14.76 -17.16
C GLY A 201 12.41 13.41 -17.76
N TRP A 202 12.89 13.03 -18.95
CA TRP A 202 12.70 11.67 -19.48
C TRP A 202 13.36 10.57 -18.61
N ILE A 203 14.26 10.92 -17.69
CA ILE A 203 14.95 9.97 -16.80
C ILE A 203 13.99 9.16 -15.92
N VAL A 204 12.78 9.66 -15.70
CA VAL A 204 11.71 8.97 -14.97
C VAL A 204 11.33 7.64 -15.61
N TYR A 205 11.40 7.54 -16.95
CA TYR A 205 11.19 6.28 -17.67
C TYR A 205 12.33 5.29 -17.45
N LEU A 206 13.57 5.79 -17.35
CA LEU A 206 14.72 4.96 -17.01
C LEU A 206 14.58 4.41 -15.58
N PHE A 207 14.17 5.24 -14.63
CA PHE A 207 13.88 4.79 -13.26
C PHE A 207 12.74 3.76 -13.22
N ALA A 208 11.68 3.95 -14.00
CA ALA A 208 10.60 2.98 -14.13
C ALA A 208 11.11 1.63 -14.65
N ALA A 209 11.91 1.64 -15.71
CA ALA A 209 12.51 0.43 -16.29
C ALA A 209 13.45 -0.28 -15.28
N VAL A 210 14.31 0.48 -14.60
CA VAL A 210 15.21 -0.06 -13.57
C VAL A 210 14.42 -0.67 -12.41
N ALA A 211 13.40 0.02 -11.91
CA ALA A 211 12.55 -0.47 -10.84
C ALA A 211 11.86 -1.78 -11.25
N LEU A 212 11.32 -1.88 -12.46
CA LEU A 212 10.70 -3.12 -12.98
C LEU A 212 11.70 -4.26 -13.12
N VAL A 213 12.91 -4.02 -13.65
CA VAL A 213 13.94 -5.04 -13.81
C VAL A 213 14.41 -5.56 -12.45
N VAL A 214 14.66 -4.66 -11.50
CA VAL A 214 15.07 -5.02 -10.14
C VAL A 214 13.92 -5.70 -9.40
N GLY A 215 12.69 -5.21 -9.55
CA GLY A 215 11.47 -5.81 -9.02
C GLY A 215 11.26 -7.24 -9.50
N ALA A 216 11.38 -7.48 -10.82
CA ALA A 216 11.27 -8.82 -11.41
C ALA A 216 12.36 -9.79 -10.90
N ARG A 217 13.55 -9.27 -10.53
CA ARG A 217 14.59 -10.07 -9.85
C ARG A 217 14.28 -10.28 -8.37
N ALA A 218 13.75 -9.27 -7.68
CA ALA A 218 13.35 -9.33 -6.28
C ALA A 218 12.21 -10.33 -6.06
N MET A 219 11.27 -10.43 -7.00
CA MET A 219 10.20 -11.44 -7.03
C MET A 219 10.73 -12.88 -7.03
N ARG A 220 11.93 -13.11 -7.58
CA ARG A 220 12.58 -14.43 -7.59
C ARG A 220 13.34 -14.72 -6.28
N GLY A 221 13.27 -13.84 -5.28
CA GLY A 221 13.86 -14.04 -3.96
C GLY A 221 15.34 -13.69 -3.84
N GLY A 222 15.93 -13.00 -4.83
CA GLY A 222 17.32 -12.58 -4.76
C GLY A 222 17.56 -11.57 -3.64
N LYS A 223 18.35 -11.94 -2.61
CA LYS A 223 18.66 -11.04 -1.46
C LYS A 223 19.24 -9.69 -1.89
N VAL A 224 20.14 -9.71 -2.88
CA VAL A 224 20.74 -8.48 -3.44
C VAL A 224 19.68 -7.64 -4.14
N ALA A 225 18.80 -8.26 -4.93
CA ALA A 225 17.72 -7.55 -5.63
C ALA A 225 16.70 -6.95 -4.66
N LEU A 226 16.34 -7.65 -3.58
CA LEU A 226 15.47 -7.12 -2.53
C LEU A 226 16.09 -5.89 -1.84
N ARG A 227 17.39 -5.95 -1.52
CA ARG A 227 18.11 -4.81 -0.93
C ARG A 227 18.24 -3.64 -1.90
N ALA A 228 18.56 -3.93 -3.17
CA ALA A 228 18.63 -2.91 -4.22
C ALA A 228 17.27 -2.24 -4.45
N LEU A 229 16.19 -3.01 -4.44
CA LEU A 229 14.83 -2.48 -4.60
C LEU A 229 14.46 -1.53 -3.44
N ILE A 230 14.83 -1.86 -2.20
CA ILE A 230 14.68 -0.95 -1.06
C ILE A 230 15.48 0.33 -1.28
N ALA A 231 16.76 0.23 -1.67
CA ALA A 231 17.61 1.39 -1.88
C ALA A 231 17.04 2.32 -2.98
N ILE A 232 16.67 1.76 -4.14
CA ILE A 232 16.06 2.50 -5.25
C ILE A 232 14.76 3.17 -4.80
N ALA A 233 13.89 2.43 -4.11
CA ALA A 233 12.63 2.95 -3.63
C ALA A 233 12.80 4.08 -2.60
N LEU A 234 13.80 4.00 -1.72
CA LEU A 234 14.09 5.08 -0.77
C LEU A 234 14.68 6.32 -1.46
N ILE A 235 15.52 6.14 -2.48
CA ILE A 235 16.05 7.25 -3.29
C ILE A 235 14.88 7.96 -4.00
N LEU A 236 13.99 7.21 -4.65
CA LEU A 236 12.81 7.76 -5.32
C LEU A 236 11.84 8.41 -4.35
N PHE A 237 11.65 7.84 -3.15
CA PHE A 237 10.86 8.49 -2.11
C PHE A 237 11.42 9.87 -1.75
N LEU A 238 12.73 9.97 -1.51
CA LEU A 238 13.38 11.23 -1.17
C LEU A 238 13.28 12.23 -2.33
N GLU A 239 13.70 11.81 -3.52
CA GLU A 239 13.65 12.65 -4.72
C GLU A 239 12.23 13.18 -4.93
N ARG A 240 11.22 12.31 -4.98
CA ARG A 240 9.84 12.73 -5.19
C ARG A 240 9.23 13.54 -4.07
N SER A 241 9.66 13.35 -2.83
CA SER A 241 9.19 14.18 -1.71
C SER A 241 9.79 15.58 -1.74
N PHE A 242 11.02 15.76 -2.24
CA PHE A 242 11.79 17.00 -2.11
C PHE A 242 11.90 17.81 -3.41
N THR A 243 11.81 17.18 -4.58
CA THR A 243 11.89 17.85 -5.89
C THR A 243 10.89 19.01 -6.00
N PRO A 244 9.60 18.88 -5.62
CA PRO A 244 8.65 19.99 -5.72
C PRO A 244 9.04 21.21 -4.86
N PHE A 245 9.60 20.99 -3.68
CA PHE A 245 10.07 22.08 -2.82
C PHE A 245 11.32 22.77 -3.38
N SER A 246 12.25 21.98 -3.94
CA SER A 246 13.48 22.52 -4.51
C SER A 246 13.23 23.34 -5.77
N MET A 247 12.28 22.90 -6.60
CA MET A 247 11.89 23.56 -7.85
C MET A 247 10.83 24.65 -7.65
N ARG A 248 10.31 24.79 -6.42
CA ARG A 248 9.15 25.66 -6.10
C ARG A 248 7.98 25.39 -7.05
N GLU A 249 7.72 24.11 -7.29
CA GLU A 249 6.68 23.65 -8.19
C GLU A 249 5.30 24.08 -7.67
N GLN A 250 4.48 24.63 -8.57
CA GLN A 250 3.14 25.12 -8.25
C GLN A 250 2.05 24.45 -9.09
N ASP A 251 2.44 23.71 -10.14
CA ASP A 251 1.48 22.93 -10.90
C ASP A 251 0.89 21.84 -9.97
N PRO A 252 -0.42 21.89 -9.69
CA PRO A 252 -1.05 20.95 -8.78
C PRO A 252 -0.92 19.52 -9.31
N ILE A 253 -1.01 19.27 -10.62
CA ILE A 253 -0.91 17.92 -11.17
C ILE A 253 0.54 17.40 -11.03
N VAL A 254 1.55 18.24 -11.17
CA VAL A 254 2.95 17.81 -10.93
C VAL A 254 3.15 17.45 -9.45
N LEU A 255 2.60 18.25 -8.53
CA LEU A 255 2.62 17.96 -7.09
C LEU A 255 1.94 16.63 -6.75
N ALA A 256 0.83 16.32 -7.44
CA ALA A 256 0.13 15.04 -7.36
C ALA A 256 1.02 13.86 -7.66
N LEU A 257 1.66 13.93 -8.82
CA LEU A 257 2.41 12.83 -9.41
C LEU A 257 3.66 12.57 -8.58
N HIS A 258 4.28 13.64 -8.08
CA HIS A 258 5.35 13.56 -7.09
C HIS A 258 4.91 12.89 -5.79
N ALA A 259 3.78 13.30 -5.21
CA ALA A 259 3.29 12.70 -3.96
C ALA A 259 2.90 11.23 -4.13
N VAL A 260 2.19 10.89 -5.22
CA VAL A 260 1.86 9.50 -5.56
C VAL A 260 3.14 8.69 -5.75
N GLY A 261 4.11 9.22 -6.51
CA GLY A 261 5.43 8.61 -6.70
C GLY A 261 6.14 8.35 -5.36
N ALA A 262 6.12 9.31 -4.43
CA ALA A 262 6.69 9.18 -3.11
C ALA A 262 5.99 8.08 -2.29
N PHE A 263 4.66 8.10 -2.18
CA PHE A 263 3.92 7.11 -1.39
C PHE A 263 4.08 5.69 -1.93
N VAL A 264 4.02 5.53 -3.25
CA VAL A 264 4.20 4.21 -3.87
C VAL A 264 5.63 3.73 -3.70
N SER A 265 6.63 4.61 -3.81
CA SER A 265 8.03 4.30 -3.51
C SER A 265 8.21 3.82 -2.07
N LEU A 266 7.63 4.53 -1.10
CA LEU A 266 7.66 4.13 0.31
C LEU A 266 7.00 2.76 0.52
N ALA A 267 5.86 2.51 -0.14
CA ALA A 267 5.19 1.21 -0.08
C ALA A 267 6.06 0.08 -0.65
N VAL A 268 6.76 0.30 -1.78
CA VAL A 268 7.73 -0.68 -2.32
C VAL A 268 8.81 -0.98 -1.27
N ALA A 269 9.38 0.05 -0.64
CA ALA A 269 10.41 -0.13 0.38
C ALA A 269 9.90 -0.95 1.59
N LEU A 270 8.71 -0.62 2.11
CA LEU A 270 8.12 -1.29 3.27
C LEU A 270 7.73 -2.75 2.96
N VAL A 271 7.08 -2.99 1.83
CA VAL A 271 6.72 -4.35 1.39
C VAL A 271 7.98 -5.18 1.21
N THR A 272 9.01 -4.66 0.54
CA THR A 272 10.25 -5.37 0.33
C THR A 272 11.01 -5.64 1.63
N ALA A 273 11.05 -4.67 2.55
CA ALA A 273 11.65 -4.85 3.88
C ALA A 273 10.91 -5.90 4.71
N SER A 274 9.58 -5.96 4.61
CA SER A 274 8.77 -6.98 5.30
C SER A 274 9.10 -8.40 4.83
N VAL A 275 9.41 -8.57 3.54
CA VAL A 275 9.82 -9.86 2.96
C VAL A 275 11.21 -10.27 3.44
N ILE A 276 12.15 -9.33 3.56
CA ILE A 276 13.48 -9.61 4.13
C ILE A 276 13.37 -10.03 5.61
N ARG A 277 12.54 -9.35 6.40
CA ARG A 277 12.36 -9.65 7.84
C ARG A 277 11.59 -10.94 8.08
N GLY A 278 10.68 -11.32 7.18
CA GLY A 278 9.94 -12.59 7.22
C GLY A 278 10.75 -13.83 6.84
N GLY A 279 12.08 -13.73 6.81
CA GLY A 279 13.00 -14.84 6.55
C GLY A 279 12.85 -16.01 7.56
N PRO A 280 13.47 -17.16 7.28
CA PRO A 280 13.27 -18.39 8.03
C PRO A 280 13.51 -18.16 9.52
N SER A 281 12.52 -18.48 10.36
CA SER A 281 12.72 -18.57 11.81
C SER A 281 13.97 -19.43 12.06
N PRO A 282 14.91 -19.02 12.93
CA PRO A 282 16.01 -19.89 13.30
C PRO A 282 15.40 -21.20 13.80
N HIS A 283 15.79 -22.33 13.20
CA HIS A 283 15.50 -23.63 13.77
C HIS A 283 15.87 -23.55 15.26
N ARG A 284 14.87 -23.63 16.15
CA ARG A 284 15.15 -23.93 17.55
C ARG A 284 15.97 -25.20 17.51
N ALA A 285 17.25 -25.10 17.86
CA ALA A 285 18.07 -26.25 18.15
C ALA A 285 17.25 -27.10 19.13
N SER A 286 16.94 -28.32 18.72
CA SER A 286 16.33 -29.33 19.58
C SER A 286 17.15 -29.38 20.85
N VAL A 287 16.54 -28.97 21.96
CA VAL A 287 17.12 -29.15 23.29
C VAL A 287 17.39 -30.66 23.43
N PRO A 288 18.63 -31.11 23.64
CA PRO A 288 18.89 -32.51 23.92
C PRO A 288 18.13 -32.87 25.19
N LYS A 289 17.28 -33.90 25.13
CA LYS A 289 16.68 -34.51 26.32
C LYS A 289 17.80 -34.83 27.31
N LEU A 290 17.83 -34.13 28.43
CA LEU A 290 18.50 -34.59 29.64
C LEU A 290 17.57 -35.61 30.30
N GLU A 291 17.58 -36.83 29.75
CA GLU A 291 17.12 -38.04 30.43
C GLU A 291 18.33 -38.98 30.46
N ALA A 292 19.16 -38.85 31.51
CA ALA A 292 20.00 -39.91 32.11
C ALA A 292 21.07 -39.30 33.05
N ALA A 293 20.75 -39.21 34.34
CA ALA A 293 21.62 -39.47 35.49
C ALA A 293 20.78 -39.40 36.77
#